data_AF-A0A7S2VRA0-F1
#
_entry.id   AF-A0A7S2VRA0-F1
#
_cell.length_a   1.000
_cell.length_b   1.000
_cell.length_c   1.000
_cell.angle_alpha   90.00
_cell.angle_beta   90.00
_cell.angle_gamma   90.00
#
_symmetry.space_group_name_H-M   'P 1'
#
loop_
_entity.id
_entity.type
_entity.pdbx_description
1 polymer ?
#
loop_
_entity_poly.entity_id
_entity_poly.type
_entity_poly.pdbx_seq_one_letter_code
_entity_poly.pdbx_strand_id
1 'polypeptide(L)'
;MADVPVALPGEHVDFWKPSNFSGTLSKGFAGTNGYLIAWGTLDGPPETSAPGADVQRHIRFWPGGGGSLEPERRPDAGYWIVGSWAEWAGPVRMEEEGADVFAHTVTLGVNGWEQFQILIDADPDKILHPGQSGAPMGSPVLGPDGDAEEINSGCCWLIQGEAGE
;
A
#
# COMPACT_ATOMS: atom_id res chain seq x y z
N MET A 1 -8.47 34.75 -24.13
CA MET A 1 -8.92 33.36 -23.90
C MET A 1 -8.08 32.90 -22.73
N ALA A 2 -8.66 32.76 -21.53
CA ALA A 2 -7.90 32.44 -20.34
C ALA A 2 -7.55 30.94 -20.36
N ASP A 3 -6.27 30.61 -20.17
CA ASP A 3 -5.84 29.23 -19.93
C ASP A 3 -6.52 28.73 -18.66
N VAL A 4 -7.33 27.68 -18.81
CA VAL A 4 -7.93 26.98 -17.67
C VAL A 4 -7.10 25.71 -17.44
N PRO A 5 -6.55 25.49 -16.24
CA PRO A 5 -5.80 24.28 -15.96
C PRO A 5 -6.71 23.06 -16.12
N VAL A 6 -6.30 22.14 -16.98
CA VAL A 6 -6.90 20.82 -17.13
C VAL A 6 -6.31 19.92 -16.04
N ALA A 7 -7.13 19.51 -15.08
CA ALA A 7 -6.77 18.45 -14.15
C ALA A 7 -7.12 17.11 -14.78
N LEU A 8 -6.15 16.19 -14.81
CA LEU A 8 -6.37 14.78 -15.12
C LEU A 8 -6.50 14.03 -13.78
N PRO A 9 -7.72 13.80 -13.26
CA PRO A 9 -7.90 12.90 -12.13
C PRO A 9 -7.82 11.46 -12.67
N GLY A 10 -6.62 10.89 -12.67
CA GLY A 10 -6.42 9.48 -12.93
C GLY A 10 -5.52 8.92 -11.86
N GLU A 11 -6.10 8.19 -10.91
CA GLU A 11 -5.32 7.27 -10.11
C GLU A 11 -4.89 6.09 -11.00
N HIS A 12 -3.61 5.72 -10.90
CA HIS A 12 -3.09 4.53 -11.55
C HIS A 12 -3.48 3.31 -10.70
N VAL A 13 -4.60 2.67 -11.03
CA VAL A 13 -4.95 1.36 -10.47
C VAL A 13 -4.14 0.28 -11.20
N ASP A 14 -3.58 -0.70 -10.51
CA ASP A 14 -2.90 -1.83 -11.15
C ASP A 14 -3.87 -2.57 -12.10
N PHE A 15 -3.68 -2.39 -13.42
CA PHE A 15 -4.64 -2.89 -14.42
C PHE A 15 -4.44 -4.38 -14.70
N TRP A 16 -5.28 -5.24 -14.11
CA TRP A 16 -5.49 -6.63 -14.55
C TRP A 16 -6.28 -6.72 -15.89
N LYS A 17 -6.96 -5.63 -16.31
CA LYS A 17 -7.81 -5.62 -17.52
C LYS A 17 -7.11 -4.95 -18.70
N PRO A 18 -7.36 -5.42 -19.95
CA PRO A 18 -6.74 -4.86 -21.16
C PRO A 18 -7.36 -3.54 -21.62
N SER A 19 -8.31 -2.95 -20.89
CA SER A 19 -9.02 -1.74 -21.28
C SER A 19 -9.17 -0.75 -20.11
N ASN A 20 -9.04 0.55 -20.39
CA ASN A 20 -9.20 1.63 -19.41
C ASN A 20 -10.04 2.77 -20.00
N PHE A 21 -10.85 3.41 -19.14
CA PHE A 21 -11.52 4.69 -19.43
C PHE A 21 -10.96 5.78 -18.52
N SER A 22 -10.60 6.92 -19.10
CA SER A 22 -10.16 8.11 -18.37
C SER A 22 -11.03 9.31 -18.76
N GLY A 23 -11.58 10.01 -17.76
CA GLY A 23 -12.47 11.14 -17.94
C GLY A 23 -11.81 12.47 -17.59
N THR A 24 -12.16 13.53 -18.32
CA THR A 24 -11.74 14.91 -18.00
C THR A 24 -12.93 15.84 -18.11
N LEU A 25 -13.25 16.56 -17.03
CA LEU A 25 -14.32 17.54 -16.99
C LEU A 25 -13.75 18.96 -16.98
N SER A 26 -14.27 19.81 -17.84
CA SER A 26 -14.07 21.26 -17.82
C SER A 26 -15.40 21.96 -17.59
N LYS A 27 -15.42 22.97 -16.71
CA LYS A 27 -16.60 23.78 -16.40
C LYS A 27 -16.35 25.24 -16.74
N GLY A 28 -17.21 25.83 -17.56
CA GLY A 28 -17.16 27.23 -17.95
C GLY A 28 -18.09 28.10 -17.11
N PHE A 29 -17.65 29.30 -16.76
CA PHE A 29 -18.40 30.26 -15.94
C PHE A 29 -19.78 30.65 -16.53
N ALA A 30 -19.94 30.60 -17.85
CA ALA A 30 -21.19 30.89 -18.55
C ALA A 30 -22.16 29.69 -18.64
N GLY A 31 -21.88 28.58 -17.95
CA GLY A 31 -22.73 27.38 -17.90
C GLY A 31 -22.40 26.30 -18.93
N THR A 32 -21.42 26.51 -19.81
CA THR A 32 -20.94 25.47 -20.73
C THR A 32 -19.95 24.55 -20.02
N ASN A 33 -20.29 23.27 -19.91
CA ASN A 33 -19.39 22.23 -19.40
C ASN A 33 -19.01 21.30 -20.55
N GLY A 34 -17.74 20.89 -20.60
CA GLY A 34 -17.23 19.90 -21.55
C GLY A 34 -16.71 18.69 -20.79
N TYR A 35 -17.13 17.50 -21.18
CA TYR A 35 -16.61 16.25 -20.63
C TYR A 35 -15.99 15.43 -21.76
N LEU A 36 -14.74 15.02 -21.57
CA LEU A 36 -14.00 14.17 -22.49
C LEU A 36 -13.79 12.81 -21.84
N ILE A 37 -14.08 11.74 -22.57
CA ILE A 37 -13.79 10.36 -22.17
C ILE A 37 -12.77 9.82 -23.18
N ALA A 38 -11.57 9.52 -22.70
CA ALA A 38 -10.58 8.74 -23.43
C ALA A 38 -10.76 7.26 -23.06
N TRP A 39 -10.82 6.40 -24.07
CA TRP A 39 -10.81 4.95 -23.88
C TRP A 39 -9.62 4.36 -24.63
N GLY A 40 -8.88 3.49 -23.95
CA GLY A 40 -7.75 2.77 -24.52
C GLY A 40 -7.91 1.28 -24.28
N THR A 41 -7.52 0.47 -25.26
CA THR A 41 -7.42 -0.99 -25.16
C THR A 41 -6.07 -1.44 -25.69
N LEU A 42 -5.52 -2.49 -25.09
CA LEU A 42 -4.33 -3.18 -25.59
C LEU A 42 -4.75 -4.28 -26.57
N ASP A 43 -4.17 -4.29 -27.76
CA ASP A 43 -4.33 -5.36 -28.75
C ASP A 43 -3.39 -6.52 -28.41
N GLY A 44 -3.71 -7.23 -27.32
CA GLY A 44 -2.92 -8.35 -26.81
C GLY A 44 -2.79 -8.35 -25.29
N PRO A 45 -2.27 -9.43 -24.69
CA PRO A 45 -1.91 -9.40 -23.27
C PRO A 45 -0.90 -8.26 -23.05
N PRO A 46 -0.99 -7.52 -21.92
CA PRO A 46 -0.05 -6.44 -21.63
C PRO A 46 1.39 -6.97 -21.74
N GLU A 47 2.17 -6.44 -22.68
CA GLU A 47 3.60 -6.71 -22.73
C GLU A 47 4.20 -6.14 -21.45
N THR A 48 4.42 -7.01 -20.48
CA THR A 48 5.06 -6.68 -19.22
C THR A 48 6.55 -6.48 -19.51
N SER A 49 6.89 -5.38 -20.17
CA SER A 49 8.26 -5.00 -20.50
C SER A 49 8.94 -4.36 -19.29
N ALA A 50 8.92 -5.07 -18.17
CA ALA A 50 9.99 -4.99 -17.19
C ALA A 50 10.94 -6.16 -17.52
N PRO A 51 12.20 -5.90 -17.90
CA PRO A 51 13.13 -6.98 -18.19
C PRO A 51 13.38 -7.79 -16.91
N GLY A 52 12.95 -9.04 -16.90
CA GLY A 52 13.35 -10.04 -15.92
C GLY A 52 12.49 -10.09 -14.66
N ALA A 53 11.23 -10.52 -14.78
CA ALA A 53 10.55 -11.13 -13.66
C ALA A 53 9.50 -12.11 -14.20
N ASP A 54 9.89 -13.38 -14.31
CA ASP A 54 8.98 -14.52 -14.36
C ASP A 54 8.28 -14.63 -12.98
N VAL A 55 7.53 -13.59 -12.63
CA VAL A 55 6.75 -13.55 -11.41
C VAL A 55 5.39 -13.99 -11.86
N GLN A 56 5.20 -15.32 -11.87
CA GLN A 56 3.96 -15.83 -11.34
C GLN A 56 3.72 -15.09 -10.03
N ARG A 57 2.90 -14.03 -10.07
CA ARG A 57 2.39 -13.32 -8.89
C ARG A 57 1.39 -14.26 -8.23
N HIS A 58 1.89 -15.40 -7.75
CA HIS A 58 1.35 -15.96 -6.54
C HIS A 58 1.38 -14.78 -5.57
N ILE A 59 0.20 -14.36 -5.11
CA ILE A 59 0.11 -13.51 -3.92
C ILE A 59 0.74 -14.37 -2.85
N ARG A 60 2.05 -14.20 -2.65
CA ARG A 60 2.77 -14.95 -1.66
C ARG A 60 2.66 -14.11 -0.41
N PHE A 61 1.77 -14.55 0.47
CA PHE A 61 1.60 -13.97 1.79
C PHE A 61 2.91 -14.11 2.56
N TRP A 62 3.24 -13.14 3.41
CA TRP A 62 4.33 -13.29 4.35
C TRP A 62 4.05 -14.49 5.29
N PRO A 63 5.04 -15.34 5.60
CA PRO A 63 6.46 -15.31 5.18
C PRO A 63 6.75 -15.95 3.80
N GLY A 64 5.78 -16.61 3.18
CA GLY A 64 5.93 -17.34 1.91
C GLY A 64 6.34 -16.51 0.68
N GLY A 65 6.34 -15.17 0.76
CA GLY A 65 6.53 -14.25 -0.38
C GLY A 65 7.82 -13.49 -0.53
N GLY A 66 8.76 -13.63 0.40
CA GLY A 66 10.02 -12.89 0.27
C GLY A 66 10.87 -12.79 1.52
N GLY A 67 10.40 -13.25 2.68
CA GLY A 67 11.26 -13.38 3.84
C GLY A 67 10.90 -14.62 4.63
N SER A 68 11.75 -15.63 4.48
CA SER A 68 11.78 -16.74 5.42
C SER A 68 12.39 -16.24 6.73
N LEU A 69 11.59 -16.21 7.79
CA LEU A 69 12.12 -16.09 9.14
C LEU A 69 12.79 -17.40 9.53
N GLU A 70 14.03 -17.31 10.04
CA GLU A 70 14.64 -18.43 10.76
C GLU A 70 13.68 -18.90 11.86
N PRO A 71 13.62 -20.20 12.21
CA PRO A 71 12.68 -20.72 13.19
C PRO A 71 12.71 -19.96 14.53
N GLU A 72 13.89 -19.47 14.91
CA GLU A 72 14.17 -18.71 16.13
C GLU A 72 13.66 -17.26 16.09
N ARG A 73 13.38 -16.75 14.89
CA ARG A 73 12.87 -15.39 14.64
C ARG A 73 11.38 -15.39 14.32
N ARG A 74 10.70 -16.53 14.43
CA ARG A 74 9.25 -16.62 14.29
C ARG A 74 8.56 -16.03 15.52
N PRO A 75 7.34 -15.51 15.37
CA PRO A 75 6.55 -15.06 16.51
C PRO A 75 6.24 -16.21 17.46
N ASP A 76 6.50 -16.02 18.74
CA ASP A 76 6.03 -16.89 19.82
C ASP A 76 4.59 -16.54 20.25
N ALA A 77 4.24 -15.25 20.23
CA ALA A 77 2.98 -14.70 20.70
C ALA A 77 2.12 -14.09 19.58
N GLY A 78 2.73 -13.67 18.47
CA GLY A 78 2.06 -13.21 17.26
C GLY A 78 2.64 -11.94 16.63
N TYR A 79 1.78 -11.19 15.94
CA TYR A 79 2.12 -9.93 15.30
C TYR A 79 1.38 -8.75 15.94
N TRP A 80 2.08 -7.62 15.98
CA TRP A 80 1.56 -6.34 16.45
C TRP A 80 1.74 -5.29 15.37
N ILE A 81 0.93 -4.25 15.42
CA ILE A 81 0.96 -3.14 14.49
C ILE A 81 1.08 -1.82 15.23
N VAL A 82 1.90 -0.92 14.72
CA VAL A 82 2.03 0.47 15.20
C VAL A 82 1.91 1.39 14.00
N GLY A 83 1.31 2.57 14.20
CA GLY A 83 1.17 3.52 13.11
C GLY A 83 0.72 4.90 13.55
N SER A 84 0.59 5.78 12.56
CA SER A 84 0.33 7.20 12.76
C SER A 84 -1.06 7.50 13.33
N TRP A 85 -2.06 6.62 13.16
CA TRP A 85 -3.42 6.80 13.68
C TRP A 85 -3.48 6.86 15.22
N ALA A 86 -2.45 6.35 15.89
CA ALA A 86 -2.30 6.39 17.34
C ALA A 86 -1.05 7.16 17.76
N GLU A 87 -0.55 8.08 16.92
CA GLU A 87 0.68 8.84 17.17
C GLU A 87 1.88 7.96 17.54
N TRP A 88 1.93 6.73 16.99
CA TRP A 88 2.95 5.73 17.34
C TRP A 88 3.04 5.42 18.85
N ALA A 89 1.95 5.65 19.61
CA ALA A 89 1.93 5.54 21.07
C ALA A 89 2.16 4.11 21.61
N GLY A 90 2.13 3.10 20.75
CA GLY A 90 2.55 1.75 21.06
C GLY A 90 1.96 0.70 20.11
N PRO A 91 2.58 -0.49 20.05
CA PRO A 91 2.10 -1.59 19.23
C PRO A 91 0.77 -2.17 19.78
N VAL A 92 -0.18 -2.42 18.88
CA VAL A 92 -1.45 -3.09 19.17
C VAL A 92 -1.44 -4.50 18.58
N ARG A 93 -1.92 -5.48 19.33
CA ARG A 93 -1.94 -6.88 18.86
C ARG A 93 -2.90 -7.05 17.68
N MET A 94 -2.46 -7.74 16.64
CA MET A 94 -3.31 -8.11 15.50
C MET A 94 -4.19 -9.31 15.84
N GLU A 95 -5.37 -9.40 15.22
CA GLU A 95 -6.31 -10.50 15.35
C GLU A 95 -5.94 -11.64 14.39
N GLU A 96 -6.03 -12.88 14.85
CA GLU A 96 -5.80 -14.06 14.00
C GLU A 96 -7.13 -14.42 13.31
N GLU A 97 -7.19 -14.25 11.98
CA GLU A 97 -8.39 -14.54 11.17
C GLU A 97 -8.34 -15.92 10.50
N GLY A 98 -7.17 -16.58 10.52
CA GLY A 98 -6.96 -17.89 9.94
C GLY A 98 -5.53 -18.39 10.18
N ALA A 99 -5.25 -19.60 9.71
CA ALA A 99 -3.91 -20.19 9.85
C ALA A 99 -2.85 -19.29 9.19
N ASP A 100 -1.96 -18.73 10.02
CA ASP A 100 -0.92 -17.77 9.63
C ASP A 100 -1.46 -16.47 8.97
N VAL A 101 -2.71 -16.09 9.28
CA VAL A 101 -3.34 -14.85 8.78
C VAL A 101 -3.70 -13.94 9.94
N PHE A 102 -3.13 -12.74 9.93
CA PHE A 102 -3.32 -11.72 10.95
C PHE A 102 -3.92 -10.46 10.34
N ALA A 103 -4.89 -9.86 11.01
CA ALA A 103 -5.61 -8.68 10.56
C ALA A 103 -5.69 -7.61 11.65
N HIS A 104 -5.82 -6.36 11.22
CA HIS A 104 -6.11 -5.24 12.10
C HIS A 104 -6.94 -4.20 11.34
N THR A 105 -7.99 -3.68 11.98
CA THR A 105 -8.84 -2.64 11.39
C THR A 105 -8.38 -1.26 11.87
N VAL A 106 -8.00 -0.41 10.93
CA VAL A 106 -7.59 0.99 11.20
C VAL A 106 -8.65 1.94 10.67
N THR A 107 -8.93 3.00 11.42
CA THR A 107 -9.70 4.15 10.93
C THR A 107 -8.74 5.20 10.39
N LEU A 108 -8.86 5.57 9.11
CA LEU A 108 -8.04 6.62 8.52
C LEU A 108 -8.48 8.00 9.01
N GLY A 109 -7.52 8.86 9.36
CA GLY A 109 -7.79 10.25 9.72
C GLY A 109 -8.26 11.11 8.54
N VAL A 110 -8.48 12.39 8.81
CA VAL A 110 -8.98 13.38 7.82
C VAL A 110 -8.07 13.54 6.58
N ASN A 111 -6.82 13.10 6.68
CA ASN A 111 -5.86 13.14 5.57
C ASN A 111 -6.11 12.02 4.54
N GLY A 112 -6.93 11.02 4.86
CA GLY A 112 -7.21 9.88 3.97
C GLY A 112 -6.06 8.90 3.81
N TRP A 113 -5.01 9.03 4.63
CA TRP A 113 -3.87 8.12 4.64
C TRP A 113 -3.29 7.97 6.04
N GLU A 114 -2.68 6.81 6.29
CA GLU A 114 -1.94 6.50 7.52
C GLU A 114 -0.69 5.68 7.19
N GLN A 115 0.32 5.77 8.05
CA GLN A 115 1.56 5.00 7.95
C GLN A 115 1.67 3.97 9.07
N PHE A 116 2.32 2.84 8.80
CA PHE A 116 2.49 1.77 9.79
C PHE A 116 3.74 0.92 9.60
N GLN A 117 4.05 0.18 10.66
CA GLN A 117 5.02 -0.91 10.73
C GLN A 117 4.42 -2.09 11.53
N ILE A 118 5.03 -3.27 11.41
CA ILE A 118 4.59 -4.48 12.11
C ILE A 118 5.73 -4.95 13.02
N LEU A 119 5.41 -5.36 14.24
CA LEU A 119 6.35 -5.90 15.21
C LEU A 119 6.06 -7.39 15.45
N ILE A 120 7.12 -8.17 15.62
CA ILE A 120 7.03 -9.56 16.08
C ILE A 120 7.03 -9.55 17.61
N ASP A 121 6.06 -10.19 18.26
CA ASP A 121 5.99 -10.33 19.73
C ASP A 121 6.00 -9.02 20.53
N ALA A 122 5.56 -7.92 19.91
CA ALA A 122 5.66 -6.56 20.44
C ALA A 122 7.09 -6.12 20.79
N ASP A 123 8.09 -6.76 20.19
CA ASP A 123 9.51 -6.51 20.43
C ASP A 123 10.00 -5.36 19.51
N PRO A 124 10.45 -4.23 20.06
CA PRO A 124 10.97 -3.12 19.26
C PRO A 124 12.27 -3.47 18.53
N ASP A 125 12.93 -4.57 18.88
CA ASP A 125 14.11 -5.07 18.17
C ASP A 125 13.74 -6.05 17.03
N LYS A 126 12.44 -6.28 16.79
CA LYS A 126 11.95 -7.19 15.73
C LYS A 126 10.87 -6.52 14.88
N ILE A 127 11.27 -5.49 14.15
CA ILE A 127 10.36 -4.72 13.30
C ILE A 127 10.41 -5.26 11.87
N LEU A 128 9.24 -5.52 11.32
CA LEU A 128 9.02 -5.73 9.90
C LEU A 128 8.65 -4.40 9.26
N HIS A 129 9.34 -4.07 8.17
CA HIS A 129 9.19 -2.79 7.48
C HIS A 129 9.45 -2.94 5.96
N PRO A 130 9.04 -1.96 5.13
CA PRO A 130 9.44 -1.92 3.74
C PRO A 130 10.86 -1.34 3.56
N GLY A 131 11.44 -1.51 2.38
CA GLY A 131 12.73 -0.88 2.03
C GLY A 131 12.69 0.62 1.74
N GLN A 132 11.52 1.27 1.81
CA GLN A 132 11.37 2.71 1.57
C GLN A 132 10.18 3.29 2.34
N SER A 133 10.22 4.61 2.59
CA SER A 133 9.09 5.33 3.17
C SER A 133 7.89 5.41 2.23
N GLY A 134 6.69 5.26 2.79
CA GLY A 134 5.44 5.37 2.03
C GLY A 134 5.23 4.22 1.06
N ALA A 135 5.78 3.04 1.35
CA ALA A 135 5.75 1.92 0.42
C ALA A 135 4.32 1.40 0.22
N PRO A 136 3.89 1.15 -1.04
CA PRO A 136 2.55 0.67 -1.34
C PRO A 136 2.37 -0.81 -1.00
N MET A 137 1.13 -1.29 -1.11
CA MET A 137 0.80 -2.72 -1.04
C MET A 137 1.67 -3.54 -2.01
N GLY A 138 2.10 -4.73 -1.56
CA GLY A 138 2.94 -5.63 -2.37
C GLY A 138 4.42 -5.29 -2.39
N SER A 139 4.84 -4.23 -1.68
CA SER A 139 6.26 -3.94 -1.46
C SER A 139 6.93 -5.08 -0.69
N PRO A 140 8.21 -5.40 -0.98
CA PRO A 140 8.96 -6.38 -0.22
C PRO A 140 8.97 -6.06 1.28
N VAL A 141 8.80 -7.10 2.09
CA VAL A 141 8.93 -7.02 3.54
C VAL A 141 10.39 -7.31 3.89
N LEU A 142 11.02 -6.38 4.62
CA LEU A 142 12.36 -6.50 5.18
C LEU A 142 12.26 -6.70 6.71
N GLY A 143 13.42 -6.86 7.34
CA GLY A 143 13.53 -7.24 8.74
C GLY A 143 13.43 -8.75 9.00
N PRO A 144 13.30 -9.16 10.28
CA PRO A 144 13.15 -8.33 11.46
C PRO A 144 14.48 -7.67 11.79
N ASP A 145 14.49 -6.35 11.71
CA ASP A 145 15.63 -5.50 12.03
C ASP A 145 15.33 -4.81 13.37
N GLY A 146 16.40 -4.55 14.11
CA GLY A 146 16.34 -4.20 15.52
C GLY A 146 17.23 -3.02 15.81
N ASP A 147 16.71 -1.84 15.57
CA ASP A 147 17.19 -0.60 16.16
C ASP A 147 15.99 0.32 16.38
N ALA A 148 15.83 0.88 17.57
CA ALA A 148 14.75 1.84 17.87
C ALA A 148 14.77 3.09 16.96
N GLU A 149 15.90 3.35 16.28
CA GLU A 149 16.00 4.33 15.21
C GLU A 149 15.21 3.92 13.96
N GLU A 150 14.87 2.65 13.75
CA GLU A 150 14.10 2.17 12.59
C GLU A 150 12.59 2.38 12.68
N ILE A 151 12.04 2.48 13.88
CA ILE A 151 10.67 3.03 14.05
C ILE A 151 10.64 4.49 13.57
N ASN A 152 11.78 5.18 13.67
CA ASN A 152 11.97 6.56 13.22
C ASN A 152 12.70 6.70 11.87
N SER A 153 13.12 5.61 11.23
CA SER A 153 13.93 5.65 9.99
C SER A 153 13.10 6.04 8.77
N GLY A 154 11.78 6.19 8.97
CA GLY A 154 10.82 6.55 7.94
C GLY A 154 10.42 5.38 7.06
N CYS A 155 10.97 4.18 7.25
CA CYS A 155 10.60 2.97 6.51
C CYS A 155 9.23 2.46 6.97
N CYS A 156 8.16 3.07 6.46
CA CYS A 156 6.78 2.73 6.81
C CYS A 156 5.97 2.40 5.55
N TRP A 157 5.05 1.43 5.68
CA TRP A 157 4.03 1.23 4.66
C TRP A 157 3.02 2.37 4.70
N LEU A 158 2.39 2.65 3.55
CA LEU A 158 1.31 3.64 3.44
C LEU A 158 -0.02 2.93 3.16
N ILE A 159 -1.02 3.22 3.97
CA ILE A 159 -2.42 2.89 3.69
C ILE A 159 -3.09 4.18 3.24
N GLN A 160 -3.72 4.14 2.07
CA GLN A 160 -4.55 5.24 1.57
C GLN A 160 -5.96 4.71 1.35
N GLY A 161 -6.96 5.52 1.65
CA GLY A 161 -8.35 5.21 1.40
C GLY A 161 -9.09 6.45 0.96
N GLU A 162 -9.96 6.29 -0.02
CA GLU A 162 -10.92 7.33 -0.36
C GLU A 162 -12.07 7.32 0.65
N ALA A 163 -12.60 8.51 0.96
CA ALA A 163 -13.82 8.58 1.76
C ALA A 163 -14.92 7.81 1.03
N GLY A 164 -15.50 6.81 1.69
CA GLY A 164 -16.54 5.96 1.10
C GLY A 164 -17.67 6.78 0.49
N GLU A 165 -18.02 6.44 -0.74
CA GLU A 165 -19.28 6.84 -1.39
C GLU A 165 -20.47 6.11 -0.77
#